data_AF-A0A6L5K3I8-F1
#
_entry.id   AF-A0A6L5K3I8-F1
#
_cell.length_a   1.000
_cell.length_b   1.000
_cell.length_c   1.000
_cell.angle_alpha   90.00
_cell.angle_beta   90.00
_cell.angle_gamma   90.00
#
_symmetry.space_group_name_H-M   'P 1'
#
loop_
_entity.id
_entity.type
_entity.pdbx_description
1 polymer ?
#
loop_
_entity_poly.entity_id
_entity_poly.type
_entity_poly.pdbx_seq_one_letter_code
_entity_poly.pdbx_strand_id
1 'polypeptide(L)'
;MKKIVVALTLITLFVGCSGEVERPADEVERPTDAQLHAYKAYHHARYMEITAAQAGGTNKLINTTELPTEGTDPVVTPALDHLYSKAVIDLTSGPVYVEFPEGIKDRYWSIHITDQEHYTIFDEIRPVGKYVFVRKGKNMELLEGAKVIECPEDYPHLFIRIQLKTDEDKPNVYAIQDQIKLTGVSKPLKIDNYIEFTLATHDVYEENEGLLETVTDFDEEDYDRVTQYLFEVAPTFPNNLGMFGPIDSKEPNSNSPAHRAAAIFGHLGLPAEHAIYFPNFVNCEGNPL
;
A
#
# COMPACT_ATOMS: atom_id res chain seq x y z
N MET A 1 30.22 5.45 54.91
CA MET A 1 29.28 5.95 53.89
C MET A 1 30.05 6.20 52.60
N LYS A 2 30.19 5.17 51.76
CA LYS A 2 30.82 5.27 50.43
C LYS A 2 29.73 5.66 49.43
N LYS A 3 29.92 6.76 48.71
CA LYS A 3 29.04 7.19 47.63
C LYS A 3 29.19 6.21 46.47
N ILE A 4 28.13 5.48 46.15
CA ILE A 4 28.04 4.65 44.95
C ILE A 4 27.66 5.60 43.81
N VAL A 5 28.58 5.79 42.87
CA VAL A 5 28.30 6.41 41.58
C VAL A 5 27.76 5.29 40.70
N VAL A 6 26.46 5.33 40.39
CA VAL A 6 25.85 4.47 39.37
C VAL A 6 26.25 5.05 38.02
N ALA A 7 27.22 4.42 37.36
CA ALA A 7 27.52 4.69 35.96
C ALA A 7 26.41 4.07 35.11
N LEU A 8 25.57 4.91 34.53
CA LEU A 8 24.57 4.52 33.54
C LEU A 8 25.32 4.18 32.24
N THR A 9 25.48 2.89 31.94
CA THR A 9 26.08 2.45 30.69
C THR A 9 25.07 2.69 29.56
N LEU A 10 25.30 3.77 28.81
CA LEU A 10 24.63 4.06 27.55
C LEU A 10 25.05 2.97 26.54
N ILE A 11 24.14 2.05 26.19
CA ILE A 11 24.35 1.17 25.04
C ILE A 11 24.02 2.01 23.80
N THR A 12 25.03 2.71 23.29
CA THR A 12 25.05 3.20 21.91
C THR A 12 25.25 2.00 20.98
N LEU A 13 24.20 1.59 20.29
CA LEU A 13 24.29 0.76 19.08
C LEU A 13 24.96 1.62 17.99
N PHE A 14 26.29 1.60 17.97
CA PHE A 14 27.04 1.91 16.76
C PHE A 14 26.82 0.73 15.81
N VAL A 15 25.99 0.91 14.78
CA VAL A 15 26.07 0.08 13.58
C VAL A 15 27.35 0.51 12.86
N GLY A 16 28.45 -0.15 13.21
CA GLY A 16 29.71 -0.03 12.51
C GLY A 16 29.62 -0.75 11.17
N CYS A 17 29.98 -0.04 10.10
CA CYS A 17 30.42 -0.65 8.85
C CYS A 17 31.62 -1.56 9.16
N SER A 18 31.39 -2.87 9.23
CA SER A 18 32.35 -3.94 8.92
C SER A 18 31.75 -5.28 9.29
N GLY A 19 31.47 -6.07 8.26
CA GLY A 19 30.94 -7.41 8.36
C GLY A 19 30.19 -7.73 7.10
N GLU A 20 30.91 -8.12 6.04
CA GLU A 20 30.33 -9.02 5.04
C GLU A 20 29.89 -10.26 5.82
N VAL A 21 28.59 -10.34 6.11
CA VAL A 21 27.98 -11.59 6.51
C VAL A 21 27.97 -12.43 5.23
N GLU A 22 28.99 -13.27 5.05
CA GLU A 22 28.91 -14.39 4.11
C GLU A 22 27.69 -15.23 4.53
N ARG A 23 26.54 -14.96 3.88
CA ARG A 23 25.38 -15.84 3.96
C ARG A 23 25.72 -17.08 3.14
N PRO A 24 25.58 -18.30 3.68
CA PRO A 24 25.70 -19.49 2.87
C PRO A 24 24.69 -19.40 1.72
N ALA A 25 25.16 -19.69 0.51
CA ALA A 25 24.34 -19.76 -0.70
C ALA A 25 23.48 -21.02 -0.68
N ASP A 26 22.54 -21.09 0.26
CA ASP A 26 21.37 -21.94 0.08
C ASP A 26 20.44 -21.17 -0.87
N GLU A 27 20.23 -21.70 -2.08
CA GLU A 27 19.29 -21.17 -3.07
C GLU A 27 17.94 -20.93 -2.36
N VAL A 28 17.48 -19.68 -2.26
CA VAL A 28 16.22 -19.40 -1.56
C VAL A 28 15.10 -20.12 -2.30
N GLU A 29 14.49 -21.08 -1.61
CA GLU A 29 13.40 -21.88 -2.17
C GLU A 29 12.26 -20.95 -2.59
N ARG A 30 11.83 -21.09 -3.85
CA ARG A 30 10.70 -20.33 -4.39
C ARG A 30 9.44 -20.63 -3.56
N PRO A 31 8.80 -19.62 -2.95
CA PRO A 31 7.51 -19.79 -2.29
C PRO A 31 6.45 -20.30 -3.25
N THR A 32 5.49 -21.05 -2.71
CA THR A 32 4.30 -21.46 -3.47
C THR A 32 3.50 -20.24 -3.92
N ASP A 33 2.67 -20.42 -4.96
CA ASP A 33 1.79 -19.33 -5.42
C ASP A 33 0.82 -18.89 -4.31
N ALA A 34 0.35 -19.83 -3.49
CA ALA A 34 -0.45 -19.52 -2.29
C ALA A 34 0.31 -18.62 -1.31
N GLN A 35 1.58 -18.90 -1.02
CA GLN A 35 2.42 -18.06 -0.16
C GLN A 35 2.71 -16.68 -0.77
N LEU A 36 2.85 -16.57 -2.10
CA LEU A 36 3.02 -15.29 -2.79
C LEU A 36 1.73 -14.44 -2.72
N HIS A 37 0.56 -15.06 -2.81
CA HIS A 37 -0.72 -14.37 -2.61
C HIS A 37 -0.95 -13.99 -1.15
N ALA A 38 -0.64 -14.88 -0.21
CA ALA A 38 -0.71 -14.62 1.23
C ALA A 38 0.21 -13.46 1.63
N TYR A 39 1.42 -13.38 1.07
CA TYR A 39 2.33 -12.26 1.29
C TYR A 39 1.69 -10.90 0.94
N LYS A 40 0.99 -10.81 -0.20
CA LYS A 40 0.25 -9.59 -0.57
C LYS A 40 -0.85 -9.26 0.43
N ALA A 41 -1.73 -10.24 0.70
CA ALA A 41 -2.87 -10.07 1.59
C ALA A 41 -2.43 -9.69 3.02
N TYR A 42 -1.41 -10.39 3.53
CA TYR A 42 -0.78 -10.14 4.83
C TYR A 42 -0.23 -8.72 4.92
N HIS A 43 0.62 -8.31 3.96
CA HIS A 43 1.16 -6.95 3.95
C HIS A 43 0.05 -5.90 3.87
N HIS A 44 -0.90 -6.09 2.96
CA HIS A 44 -1.93 -5.09 2.70
C HIS A 44 -2.86 -4.93 3.90
N ALA A 45 -3.30 -6.03 4.52
CA ALA A 45 -4.11 -5.98 5.73
C ALA A 45 -3.37 -5.34 6.92
N ARG A 46 -2.10 -5.70 7.15
CA ARG A 46 -1.24 -5.04 8.16
C ARG A 46 -1.13 -3.54 7.91
N TYR A 47 -0.91 -3.14 6.65
CA TYR A 47 -0.80 -1.73 6.28
C TYR A 47 -2.11 -0.97 6.48
N MET A 48 -3.25 -1.58 6.14
CA MET A 48 -4.57 -1.01 6.37
C MET A 48 -4.86 -0.81 7.86
N GLU A 49 -4.57 -1.79 8.72
CA GLU A 49 -4.74 -1.64 10.16
C GLU A 49 -3.95 -0.44 10.70
N ILE A 50 -2.67 -0.33 10.33
CA ILE A 50 -1.80 0.80 10.72
C ILE A 50 -2.37 2.13 10.20
N THR A 51 -2.76 2.18 8.92
CA THR A 51 -3.26 3.41 8.28
C THR A 51 -4.57 3.87 8.93
N ALA A 52 -5.51 2.95 9.16
CA ALA A 52 -6.77 3.26 9.85
C ALA A 52 -6.51 3.73 11.29
N ALA A 53 -5.60 3.09 12.02
CA ALA A 53 -5.24 3.51 13.38
C ALA A 53 -4.65 4.94 13.39
N GLN A 54 -3.73 5.25 12.47
CA GLN A 54 -3.12 6.57 12.35
C GLN A 54 -4.13 7.66 11.97
N ALA A 55 -5.11 7.35 11.11
CA ALA A 55 -6.21 8.25 10.77
C ALA A 55 -7.26 8.40 11.90
N GLY A 56 -7.17 7.58 12.96
CA GLY A 56 -8.13 7.56 14.06
C GLY A 56 -9.43 6.81 13.74
N GLY A 57 -9.39 5.85 12.82
CA GLY A 57 -10.48 4.99 12.36
C GLY A 57 -10.55 4.89 10.84
N THR A 58 -11.36 3.95 10.34
CA THR A 58 -11.77 3.85 8.94
C THR A 58 -12.55 5.08 8.50
N ASN A 59 -12.67 5.31 7.19
CA ASN A 59 -13.41 6.43 6.61
C ASN A 59 -12.91 7.81 7.10
N LYS A 60 -11.62 7.91 7.44
CA LYS A 60 -10.93 9.15 7.78
C LYS A 60 -9.66 9.28 6.95
N LEU A 61 -9.41 10.51 6.48
CA LEU A 61 -8.19 10.83 5.74
C LEU A 61 -7.05 11.10 6.72
N ILE A 62 -5.89 10.54 6.41
CA ILE A 62 -4.60 10.98 6.95
C ILE A 62 -3.79 11.63 5.82
N ASN A 63 -3.31 12.84 6.09
CA ASN A 63 -2.53 13.64 5.14
C ASN A 63 -1.06 13.60 5.54
N THR A 64 -0.18 13.26 4.60
CA THR A 64 1.26 13.50 4.78
C THR A 64 1.54 14.97 4.52
N THR A 65 2.32 15.59 5.40
CA THR A 65 2.77 16.99 5.27
C THR A 65 4.21 17.08 4.78
N GLU A 66 4.97 16.01 4.98
CA GLU A 66 6.37 15.92 4.59
C GLU A 66 6.54 14.86 3.51
N LEU A 67 7.54 15.07 2.66
CA LEU A 67 8.00 14.00 1.78
C LEU A 67 8.60 12.89 2.66
N PRO A 68 8.37 11.62 2.30
CA PRO A 68 8.90 10.51 3.05
C PRO A 68 10.44 10.53 3.04
N THR A 69 11.04 10.37 4.21
CA THR A 69 12.47 10.05 4.35
C THR A 69 12.64 8.59 4.73
N GLU A 70 13.87 8.08 4.70
CA GLU A 70 14.19 6.70 5.07
C GLU A 70 13.51 6.30 6.40
N GLY A 71 12.77 5.19 6.37
CA GLY A 71 12.10 4.62 7.55
C GLY A 71 10.90 5.40 8.11
N THR A 72 10.42 6.46 7.45
CA THR A 72 9.30 7.28 7.94
C THR A 72 7.93 6.89 7.38
N ASP A 73 7.89 6.16 6.27
CA ASP A 73 6.68 5.55 5.72
C ASP A 73 6.82 4.01 5.80
N PRO A 74 5.76 3.26 6.18
CA PRO A 74 5.77 1.80 6.12
C PRO A 74 5.92 1.23 4.70
N VAL A 75 5.92 2.08 3.66
CA VAL A 75 6.25 1.69 2.28
C VAL A 75 7.74 1.79 2.01
N VAL A 76 8.29 0.78 1.33
CA VAL A 76 9.74 0.62 1.11
C VAL A 76 10.32 1.71 0.19
N THR A 77 9.56 2.22 -0.79
CA THR A 77 10.02 3.29 -1.73
C THR A 77 8.89 4.24 -2.19
N PRO A 78 8.34 5.08 -1.31
CA PRO A 78 7.31 6.04 -1.71
C PRO A 78 7.87 7.14 -2.62
N ALA A 79 7.05 7.66 -3.53
CA ALA A 79 7.46 8.67 -4.49
C ALA A 79 7.79 10.01 -3.80
N LEU A 80 8.92 10.62 -4.16
CA LEU A 80 9.45 11.85 -3.55
C LEU A 80 8.93 13.15 -4.20
N ASP A 81 7.92 13.05 -5.05
CA ASP A 81 7.31 14.14 -5.80
C ASP A 81 5.84 14.38 -5.42
N HIS A 82 5.30 13.60 -4.48
CA HIS A 82 3.90 13.66 -4.06
C HIS A 82 3.75 13.71 -2.54
N LEU A 83 2.81 14.53 -2.07
CA LEU A 83 2.20 14.34 -0.77
C LEU A 83 0.93 13.49 -0.93
N TYR A 84 0.67 12.66 0.08
CA TYR A 84 -0.37 11.66 0.05
C TYR A 84 -1.50 12.04 1.00
N SER A 85 -2.73 11.73 0.58
CA SER A 85 -3.86 11.56 1.50
C SER A 85 -4.30 10.11 1.39
N LYS A 86 -4.37 9.41 2.52
CA LYS A 86 -4.66 7.96 2.58
C LYS A 86 -5.89 7.72 3.44
N ALA A 87 -6.67 6.70 3.12
CA ALA A 87 -7.74 6.24 3.99
C ALA A 87 -8.06 4.76 3.72
N VAL A 88 -8.35 4.03 4.79
CA VAL A 88 -9.04 2.73 4.66
C VAL A 88 -10.53 3.01 4.65
N ILE A 89 -11.18 2.66 3.55
CA ILE A 89 -12.63 2.76 3.40
C ILE A 89 -13.28 1.60 4.17
N ASP A 90 -14.46 1.82 4.74
CA ASP A 90 -15.24 0.79 5.42
C ASP A 90 -16.70 0.88 4.94
N LEU A 91 -17.10 -0.14 4.19
CA LEU A 91 -18.39 -0.24 3.54
C LEU A 91 -19.41 -1.06 4.36
N THR A 92 -19.02 -1.55 5.54
CA THR A 92 -19.86 -2.42 6.38
C THR A 92 -21.09 -1.70 6.97
N SER A 93 -21.13 -0.37 6.90
CA SER A 93 -22.24 0.46 7.39
C SER A 93 -22.99 1.19 6.28
N GLY A 94 -22.65 0.95 5.01
CA GLY A 94 -23.21 1.66 3.86
C GLY A 94 -22.15 2.34 2.99
N PRO A 95 -22.58 3.16 2.03
CA PRO A 95 -21.69 3.79 1.06
C PRO A 95 -20.81 4.87 1.72
N VAL A 96 -19.63 5.08 1.15
CA VAL A 96 -18.68 6.10 1.59
C VAL A 96 -18.44 7.08 0.45
N TYR A 97 -18.41 8.37 0.75
CA TYR A 97 -18.28 9.43 -0.26
C TYR A 97 -16.94 10.14 -0.13
N VAL A 98 -16.28 10.35 -1.26
CA VAL A 98 -15.14 11.27 -1.35
C VAL A 98 -15.48 12.43 -2.29
N GLU A 99 -15.23 13.65 -1.84
CA GLU A 99 -15.45 14.88 -2.59
C GLU A 99 -14.12 15.55 -2.86
N PHE A 100 -13.87 15.88 -4.13
CA PHE A 100 -12.66 16.52 -4.59
C PHE A 100 -12.90 17.97 -5.03
N PRO A 101 -11.94 18.87 -4.78
CA PRO A 101 -12.01 20.25 -5.24
C PRO A 101 -11.95 20.35 -6.76
N GLU A 102 -12.64 21.35 -7.31
CA GLU A 102 -12.53 21.71 -8.72
C GLU A 102 -11.43 22.75 -8.97
N GLY A 103 -11.03 22.93 -10.23
CA GLY A 103 -10.20 24.07 -10.64
C GLY A 103 -8.70 23.91 -10.46
N ILE A 104 -8.20 22.75 -10.02
CA ILE A 104 -6.77 22.45 -9.96
C ILE A 104 -6.26 22.14 -11.38
N LYS A 105 -5.53 23.07 -11.98
CA LYS A 105 -5.04 22.95 -13.37
C LYS A 105 -3.52 22.91 -13.51
N ASP A 106 -2.80 23.37 -12.50
CA ASP A 106 -1.37 23.67 -12.59
C ASP A 106 -0.45 22.57 -12.03
N ARG A 107 -1.00 21.43 -11.60
CA ARG A 107 -0.23 20.32 -11.03
C ARG A 107 -0.86 18.96 -11.32
N TYR A 108 -0.06 17.91 -11.20
CA TYR A 108 -0.55 16.54 -11.20
C TYR A 108 -1.24 16.22 -9.86
N TRP A 109 -2.30 15.43 -9.95
CA TRP A 109 -2.90 14.75 -8.81
C TRP A 109 -3.76 13.58 -9.30
N SER A 110 -3.98 12.60 -8.44
CA SER A 110 -4.76 11.41 -8.78
C SER A 110 -5.47 10.81 -7.57
N ILE A 111 -6.50 10.04 -7.88
CA ILE A 111 -7.13 9.07 -6.99
C ILE A 111 -6.74 7.67 -7.46
N HIS A 112 -6.49 6.76 -6.53
CA HIS A 112 -6.17 5.35 -6.80
C HIS A 112 -6.70 4.48 -5.68
N ILE A 113 -7.34 3.38 -6.03
CA ILE A 113 -7.99 2.45 -5.12
C ILE A 113 -7.44 1.06 -5.40
N THR A 114 -6.99 0.38 -4.36
CA THR A 114 -6.66 -1.04 -4.39
C THR A 114 -7.61 -1.85 -3.53
N ASP A 115 -7.89 -3.07 -3.96
CA ASP A 115 -8.58 -4.06 -3.13
C ASP A 115 -7.65 -4.76 -2.14
N GLN A 116 -8.21 -5.67 -1.33
CA GLN A 116 -7.48 -6.40 -0.29
C GLN A 116 -6.47 -7.43 -0.84
N GLU A 117 -6.63 -7.85 -2.10
CA GLU A 117 -5.66 -8.72 -2.79
C GLU A 117 -4.56 -7.91 -3.54
N HIS A 118 -4.58 -6.59 -3.35
CA HIS A 118 -3.67 -5.58 -3.91
C HIS A 118 -3.78 -5.36 -5.43
N TYR A 119 -4.97 -5.57 -6.00
CA TYR A 119 -5.25 -5.16 -7.39
C TYR A 119 -5.80 -3.74 -7.43
N THR A 120 -5.42 -2.98 -8.46
CA THR A 120 -6.09 -1.70 -8.73
C THR A 120 -7.50 -1.94 -9.23
N ILE A 121 -8.50 -1.40 -8.54
CA ILE A 121 -9.91 -1.49 -8.95
C ILE A 121 -10.44 -0.16 -9.50
N PHE A 122 -9.78 0.96 -9.19
CA PHE A 122 -10.09 2.26 -9.74
C PHE A 122 -8.89 3.19 -9.68
N ASP A 123 -8.73 4.01 -10.71
CA ASP A 123 -7.76 5.10 -10.74
C ASP A 123 -8.25 6.20 -11.68
N GLU A 124 -7.87 7.44 -11.37
CA GLU A 124 -8.19 8.59 -12.21
C GLU A 124 -7.20 9.73 -11.96
N ILE A 125 -6.75 10.36 -13.04
CA ILE A 125 -5.94 11.59 -12.97
C ILE A 125 -6.88 12.79 -12.91
N ARG A 126 -6.62 13.69 -11.95
CA ARG A 126 -7.36 14.94 -11.72
C ARG A 126 -8.88 14.69 -11.50
N PRO A 127 -9.25 13.84 -10.53
CA PRO A 127 -10.66 13.59 -10.23
C PRO A 127 -11.39 14.88 -9.85
N VAL A 128 -12.67 15.04 -10.18
CA VAL A 128 -13.43 16.24 -9.78
C VAL A 128 -14.82 15.86 -9.30
N GLY A 129 -15.35 16.64 -8.35
CA GLY A 129 -16.68 16.41 -7.82
C GLY A 129 -16.73 15.23 -6.85
N LYS A 130 -17.86 14.52 -6.84
CA LYS A 130 -18.19 13.51 -5.84
C LYS A 130 -18.07 12.09 -6.41
N TYR A 131 -17.41 11.23 -5.65
CA TYR A 131 -17.34 9.79 -5.90
C TYR A 131 -17.96 9.05 -4.71
N VAL A 132 -18.48 7.86 -4.96
CA VAL A 132 -19.08 7.00 -3.94
C VAL A 132 -18.56 5.59 -4.07
N PHE A 133 -18.03 5.05 -2.97
CA PHE A 133 -17.63 3.66 -2.82
C PHE A 133 -18.84 2.82 -2.43
N VAL A 134 -19.04 1.70 -3.11
CA VAL A 134 -20.13 0.76 -2.83
C VAL A 134 -19.62 -0.67 -2.87
N ARG A 135 -20.16 -1.52 -1.99
CA ARG A 135 -19.84 -2.94 -1.99
C ARG A 135 -20.58 -3.63 -3.13
N LYS A 136 -19.86 -4.26 -4.04
CA LYS A 136 -20.41 -5.01 -5.17
C LYS A 136 -21.43 -6.04 -4.69
N GLY A 137 -22.56 -6.15 -5.40
CA GLY A 137 -23.63 -7.09 -5.05
C GLY A 137 -24.45 -6.74 -3.80
N LYS A 138 -24.16 -5.62 -3.12
CA LYS A 138 -24.99 -5.10 -2.01
C LYS A 138 -25.83 -3.93 -2.50
N ASN A 139 -27.11 -3.93 -2.13
CA ASN A 139 -27.97 -2.78 -2.40
C ASN A 139 -27.70 -1.70 -1.34
N MET A 140 -27.11 -0.58 -1.74
CA MET A 140 -26.79 0.56 -0.89
C MET A 140 -27.57 1.78 -1.36
N GLU A 141 -28.19 2.52 -0.43
CA GLU A 141 -28.91 3.75 -0.77
C GLU A 141 -27.93 4.87 -1.09
N LEU A 142 -28.01 5.41 -2.31
CA LEU A 142 -27.06 6.41 -2.80
C LEU A 142 -27.67 7.82 -2.85
N LEU A 143 -26.89 8.80 -2.42
CA LEU A 143 -27.09 10.21 -2.79
C LEU A 143 -26.88 10.39 -4.30
N GLU A 144 -27.71 11.20 -4.93
CA GLU A 144 -27.58 11.52 -6.37
C GLU A 144 -26.30 12.31 -6.69
N GLY A 145 -25.81 12.19 -7.92
CA GLY A 145 -24.74 13.03 -8.46
C GLY A 145 -23.31 12.58 -8.15
N ALA A 146 -23.12 11.38 -7.57
CA ALA A 146 -21.80 10.79 -7.32
C ALA A 146 -21.41 9.78 -8.41
N LYS A 147 -20.13 9.78 -8.84
CA LYS A 147 -19.56 8.71 -9.66
C LYS A 147 -19.32 7.48 -8.80
N VAL A 148 -19.89 6.35 -9.21
CA VAL A 148 -19.82 5.09 -8.44
C VAL A 148 -18.48 4.39 -8.67
N ILE A 149 -17.87 3.92 -7.59
CA ILE A 149 -16.72 3.02 -7.53
C ILE A 149 -17.21 1.74 -6.86
N GLU A 150 -17.29 0.64 -7.61
CA GLU A 150 -17.72 -0.66 -7.10
C GLU A 150 -16.54 -1.46 -6.56
N CYS A 151 -16.67 -2.00 -5.36
CA CYS A 151 -15.60 -2.69 -4.63
C CYS A 151 -15.97 -4.16 -4.38
N PRO A 152 -15.15 -5.15 -4.79
CA PRO A 152 -15.31 -6.57 -4.41
C PRO A 152 -15.13 -6.86 -2.91
N GLU A 153 -14.84 -5.85 -2.10
CA GLU A 153 -14.43 -5.97 -0.71
C GLU A 153 -15.10 -4.95 0.21
N ASP A 154 -15.09 -5.23 1.51
CA ASP A 154 -15.63 -4.32 2.52
C ASP A 154 -14.68 -3.17 2.85
N TYR A 155 -13.37 -3.36 2.65
CA TYR A 155 -12.32 -2.41 3.04
C TYR A 155 -11.38 -1.99 1.89
N PRO A 156 -11.87 -1.21 0.90
CA PRO A 156 -11.02 -0.64 -0.14
C PRO A 156 -9.99 0.31 0.44
N HIS A 157 -8.80 0.35 -0.16
CA HIS A 157 -7.76 1.27 0.27
C HIS A 157 -7.63 2.44 -0.71
N LEU A 158 -7.87 3.65 -0.19
CA LEU A 158 -7.83 4.90 -0.95
C LEU A 158 -6.46 5.59 -0.81
N PHE A 159 -5.86 5.89 -1.96
CA PHE A 159 -4.70 6.76 -2.10
C PHE A 159 -5.02 7.97 -2.96
N ILE A 160 -4.65 9.14 -2.47
CA ILE A 160 -4.71 10.40 -3.22
C ILE A 160 -3.30 10.97 -3.26
N ARG A 161 -2.82 11.30 -4.45
CA ARG A 161 -1.48 11.86 -4.67
C ARG A 161 -1.64 13.28 -5.17
N ILE A 162 -0.90 14.22 -4.58
CA ILE A 162 -0.86 15.61 -5.05
C ILE A 162 0.60 15.99 -5.25
N GLN A 163 0.94 16.43 -6.45
CA GLN A 163 2.30 16.79 -6.81
C GLN A 163 2.79 17.99 -5.98
N LEU A 164 3.96 17.81 -5.40
CA LEU A 164 4.73 18.85 -4.73
C LEU A 164 5.85 19.33 -5.68
N LYS A 165 5.83 20.61 -6.07
CA LYS A 165 6.81 21.13 -7.03
C LYS A 165 8.15 21.49 -6.40
N THR A 166 8.09 22.09 -5.21
CA THR A 166 9.25 22.47 -4.38
C THR A 166 8.83 22.42 -2.91
N ASP A 167 9.78 22.55 -1.98
CA ASP A 167 9.46 22.61 -0.55
C ASP A 167 8.54 23.80 -0.20
N GLU A 168 8.75 24.96 -0.83
CA GLU A 168 7.93 26.17 -0.65
C GLU A 168 6.50 26.02 -1.16
N ASP A 169 6.22 25.01 -1.98
CA ASP A 169 4.90 24.72 -2.55
C ASP A 169 4.00 23.91 -1.60
N LYS A 170 4.53 23.43 -0.46
CA LYS A 170 3.78 22.68 0.56
C LYS A 170 2.46 23.34 0.97
N PRO A 171 2.38 24.65 1.28
CA PRO A 171 1.12 25.28 1.66
C PRO A 171 0.02 25.18 0.59
N ASN A 172 0.39 25.15 -0.69
CA ASN A 172 -0.58 24.99 -1.78
C ASN A 172 -1.14 23.56 -1.82
N VAL A 173 -0.30 22.56 -1.54
CA VAL A 173 -0.71 21.17 -1.45
C VAL A 173 -1.63 20.95 -0.25
N TYR A 174 -1.29 21.51 0.92
CA TYR A 174 -2.13 21.42 2.12
C TYR A 174 -3.50 22.03 1.89
N ALA A 175 -3.56 23.20 1.23
CA ALA A 175 -4.83 23.84 0.88
C ALA A 175 -5.71 22.98 -0.04
N ILE A 176 -5.12 22.10 -0.86
CA ILE A 176 -5.87 21.12 -1.65
C ILE A 176 -6.33 19.96 -0.77
N GLN A 177 -5.44 19.41 0.06
CA GLN A 177 -5.77 18.32 0.98
C GLN A 177 -6.93 18.69 1.91
N ASP A 178 -6.94 19.91 2.45
CA ASP A 178 -7.98 20.42 3.35
C ASP A 178 -9.37 20.56 2.68
N GLN A 179 -9.41 20.61 1.34
CA GLN A 179 -10.66 20.67 0.59
C GLN A 179 -11.23 19.28 0.28
N ILE A 180 -10.43 18.23 0.38
CA ILE A 180 -10.89 16.86 0.16
C ILE A 180 -11.71 16.41 1.37
N LYS A 181 -12.91 15.89 1.12
CA LYS A 181 -13.80 15.42 2.19
C LYS A 181 -14.12 13.96 2.01
N LEU A 182 -13.93 13.19 3.07
CA LEU A 182 -14.36 11.79 3.16
C LEU A 182 -15.51 11.69 4.15
N THR A 183 -16.64 11.13 3.73
CA THR A 183 -17.86 11.01 4.54
C THR A 183 -18.31 9.56 4.58
N GLY A 184 -18.32 8.98 5.78
CA GLY A 184 -18.78 7.62 6.05
C GLY A 184 -18.83 7.37 7.55
N VAL A 185 -19.38 6.22 7.95
CA VAL A 185 -19.35 5.80 9.36
C VAL A 185 -17.94 5.31 9.68
N SER A 186 -17.26 5.94 10.62
CA SER A 186 -15.90 5.57 11.02
C SER A 186 -15.90 4.56 12.17
N LYS A 187 -15.03 3.55 12.08
CA LYS A 187 -14.83 2.52 13.10
C LYS A 187 -13.34 2.28 13.33
N PRO A 188 -12.92 1.81 14.52
CA PRO A 188 -11.60 1.20 14.67
C PRO A 188 -11.50 -0.04 13.77
N LEU A 189 -10.35 -0.22 13.11
CA LEU A 189 -9.99 -1.45 12.42
C LEU A 189 -8.92 -2.16 13.25
N LYS A 190 -9.21 -3.40 13.66
CA LYS A 190 -8.25 -4.29 14.31
C LYS A 190 -8.35 -5.65 13.66
N ILE A 191 -7.22 -6.24 13.31
CA ILE A 191 -7.16 -7.49 12.56
C ILE A 191 -6.32 -8.50 13.36
N ASP A 192 -6.94 -9.63 13.74
CA ASP A 192 -6.26 -10.65 14.53
C ASP A 192 -5.47 -11.64 13.64
N ASN A 193 -6.01 -12.00 12.47
CA ASN A 193 -5.33 -12.79 11.44
C ASN A 193 -5.58 -12.13 10.07
N TYR A 194 -4.50 -11.75 9.38
CA TYR A 194 -4.57 -10.99 8.13
C TYR A 194 -5.10 -11.80 6.93
N ILE A 195 -4.83 -13.11 6.88
CA ILE A 195 -5.31 -13.97 5.80
C ILE A 195 -6.79 -14.26 5.99
N GLU A 196 -7.20 -14.66 7.20
CA GLU A 196 -8.61 -14.89 7.53
C GLU A 196 -9.46 -13.63 7.37
N PHE A 197 -8.90 -12.46 7.73
CA PHE A 197 -9.55 -11.18 7.48
C PHE A 197 -9.83 -10.95 6.00
N THR A 198 -8.83 -11.17 5.14
CA THR A 198 -8.99 -11.01 3.69
C THR A 198 -10.05 -11.97 3.15
N LEU A 199 -9.98 -13.25 3.51
CA LEU A 199 -10.99 -14.26 3.12
C LEU A 199 -12.41 -13.91 3.60
N ALA A 200 -12.54 -13.27 4.76
CA ALA A 200 -13.85 -12.94 5.34
C ALA A 200 -14.48 -11.68 4.73
N THR A 201 -13.69 -10.75 4.20
CA THR A 201 -14.16 -9.40 3.83
C THR A 201 -13.99 -9.07 2.34
N HIS A 202 -13.37 -9.95 1.56
CA HIS A 202 -13.16 -9.81 0.12
C HIS A 202 -13.83 -10.95 -0.66
N ASP A 203 -14.51 -10.64 -1.76
CA ASP A 203 -14.96 -11.64 -2.74
C ASP A 203 -13.74 -12.08 -3.55
N VAL A 204 -13.03 -13.12 -3.09
CA VAL A 204 -11.82 -13.65 -3.75
C VAL A 204 -12.10 -13.90 -5.23
N TYR A 205 -11.18 -13.43 -6.08
CA TYR A 205 -11.29 -13.63 -7.53
C TYR A 205 -11.23 -15.11 -7.91
N GLU A 206 -11.96 -15.50 -8.96
CA GLU A 206 -11.95 -16.89 -9.46
C GLU A 206 -10.53 -17.35 -9.83
N GLU A 207 -9.70 -16.44 -10.36
CA GLU A 207 -8.31 -16.68 -10.68
C GLU A 207 -7.43 -17.03 -9.46
N ASN A 208 -7.87 -16.66 -8.26
CA ASN A 208 -7.13 -16.84 -7.01
C ASN A 208 -7.83 -17.84 -6.06
N GLU A 209 -8.91 -18.48 -6.51
CA GLU A 209 -9.75 -19.36 -5.68
C GLU A 209 -8.91 -20.50 -5.06
N GLY A 210 -9.07 -20.70 -3.75
CA GLY A 210 -8.43 -21.79 -3.02
C GLY A 210 -6.95 -21.54 -2.65
N LEU A 211 -6.34 -20.43 -3.06
CA LEU A 211 -4.95 -20.14 -2.72
C LEU A 211 -4.80 -19.78 -1.24
N LEU A 212 -5.50 -18.74 -0.77
CA LEU A 212 -5.36 -18.21 0.58
C LEU A 212 -5.86 -19.20 1.65
N GLU A 213 -6.86 -20.01 1.33
CA GLU A 213 -7.44 -21.03 2.21
C GLU A 213 -6.42 -22.13 2.58
N THR A 214 -5.37 -22.31 1.79
CA THR A 214 -4.32 -23.32 2.05
C THR A 214 -3.21 -22.82 2.97
N VAL A 215 -3.21 -21.52 3.30
CA VAL A 215 -2.11 -20.83 4.02
C VAL A 215 -2.67 -19.85 5.05
N THR A 216 -3.77 -20.20 5.73
CA THR A 216 -4.39 -19.36 6.77
C THR A 216 -3.51 -19.16 8.01
N ASP A 217 -2.50 -20.01 8.17
CA ASP A 217 -1.46 -19.95 9.21
C ASP A 217 -0.23 -19.12 8.80
N PHE A 218 -0.23 -18.47 7.63
CA PHE A 218 0.86 -17.61 7.17
C PHE A 218 1.17 -16.50 8.18
N ASP A 219 2.43 -16.45 8.63
CA ASP A 219 2.87 -15.58 9.72
C ASP A 219 4.05 -14.67 9.33
N GLU A 220 4.68 -14.03 10.33
CA GLU A 220 5.81 -13.13 10.12
C GLU A 220 7.07 -13.88 9.61
N GLU A 221 7.29 -15.14 10.00
CA GLU A 221 8.44 -15.93 9.52
C GLU A 221 8.26 -16.28 8.03
N ASP A 222 7.03 -16.64 7.63
CA ASP A 222 6.70 -16.83 6.22
C ASP A 222 6.81 -15.53 5.42
N TYR A 223 6.33 -14.42 5.98
CA TYR A 223 6.44 -13.09 5.40
C TYR A 223 7.91 -12.71 5.12
N ASP A 224 8.79 -12.92 6.10
CA ASP A 224 10.23 -12.65 5.96
C ASP A 224 10.89 -13.57 4.93
N ARG A 225 10.51 -14.85 4.88
CA ARG A 225 11.02 -15.80 3.87
C ARG A 225 10.62 -15.40 2.46
N VAL A 226 9.35 -15.03 2.25
CA VAL A 226 8.86 -14.56 0.95
C VAL A 226 9.53 -13.23 0.57
N THR A 227 9.70 -12.33 1.53
CA THR A 227 10.42 -11.06 1.34
C THR A 227 11.84 -11.31 0.83
N GLN A 228 12.58 -12.23 1.46
CA GLN A 228 13.94 -12.59 1.05
C GLN A 228 13.98 -13.13 -0.39
N TYR A 229 13.09 -14.08 -0.72
CA TYR A 229 12.97 -14.58 -2.09
C TYR A 229 12.71 -13.45 -3.09
N LEU A 230 11.76 -12.56 -2.79
CA LEU A 230 11.41 -11.45 -3.68
C LEU A 230 12.56 -10.46 -3.88
N PHE A 231 13.38 -10.21 -2.84
CA PHE A 231 14.60 -9.40 -2.98
C PHE A 231 15.62 -10.04 -3.92
N GLU A 232 15.79 -11.36 -3.87
CA GLU A 232 16.73 -12.06 -4.76
C GLU A 232 16.29 -12.03 -6.23
N VAL A 233 14.98 -12.14 -6.49
CA VAL A 233 14.47 -12.12 -7.87
C VAL A 233 14.17 -10.72 -8.39
N ALA A 234 14.08 -9.70 -7.52
CA ALA A 234 13.72 -8.34 -7.91
C ALA A 234 14.61 -7.73 -9.03
N PRO A 235 15.93 -7.95 -9.08
CA PRO A 235 16.78 -7.47 -10.18
C PRO A 235 16.41 -8.04 -11.56
N THR A 236 15.65 -9.13 -11.61
CA THR A 236 15.22 -9.76 -12.86
C THR A 236 13.97 -9.09 -13.45
N PHE A 237 13.26 -8.26 -12.68
CA PHE A 237 12.07 -7.56 -13.16
C PHE A 237 12.49 -6.28 -13.90
N PRO A 238 12.15 -6.14 -15.20
CA PRO A 238 12.61 -4.99 -15.98
C PRO A 238 11.90 -3.69 -15.59
N ASN A 239 10.65 -3.78 -15.13
CA ASN A 239 9.79 -2.67 -14.72
C ASN A 239 8.53 -3.21 -13.99
N ASN A 240 7.56 -2.32 -13.74
CA ASN A 240 6.30 -2.64 -13.06
C ASN A 240 5.16 -3.20 -13.96
N LEU A 241 5.41 -3.53 -15.23
CA LEU A 241 4.37 -4.13 -16.07
C LEU A 241 3.87 -5.43 -15.46
N GLY A 242 2.55 -5.51 -15.25
CA GLY A 242 1.89 -6.65 -14.63
C GLY A 242 1.91 -6.65 -13.10
N MET A 243 2.44 -5.62 -12.43
CA MET A 243 2.49 -5.56 -10.97
C MET A 243 1.19 -5.01 -10.36
N PHE A 244 0.77 -3.80 -10.75
CA PHE A 244 -0.26 -3.03 -10.02
C PHE A 244 -1.65 -3.01 -10.66
N GLY A 245 -1.78 -3.41 -11.93
CA GLY A 245 -3.04 -3.33 -12.66
C GLY A 245 -4.18 -4.18 -12.08
N PRO A 246 -5.38 -4.13 -12.67
CA PRO A 246 -6.51 -4.96 -12.24
C PRO A 246 -6.23 -6.45 -12.39
N ILE A 247 -7.07 -7.30 -11.77
CA ILE A 247 -6.97 -8.77 -11.86
C ILE A 247 -6.95 -9.26 -13.31
N ASP A 248 -7.76 -8.65 -14.17
CA ASP A 248 -7.96 -9.04 -15.56
C ASP A 248 -6.99 -8.36 -16.54
N SER A 249 -5.98 -7.67 -16.02
CA SER A 249 -4.96 -6.97 -16.80
C SER A 249 -4.37 -7.84 -17.91
N LYS A 250 -4.12 -7.23 -19.06
CA LYS A 250 -3.47 -7.87 -20.22
C LYS A 250 -2.01 -7.44 -20.38
N GLU A 251 -1.47 -6.72 -19.41
CA GLU A 251 -0.05 -6.38 -19.37
C GLU A 251 0.81 -7.65 -19.33
N PRO A 252 2.02 -7.62 -19.89
CA PRO A 252 3.00 -8.68 -19.66
C PRO A 252 3.16 -8.94 -18.16
N ASN A 253 3.31 -10.21 -17.77
CA ASN A 253 3.52 -10.66 -16.38
C ASN A 253 2.35 -10.43 -15.40
N SER A 254 1.20 -9.92 -15.84
CA SER A 254 0.00 -9.69 -15.01
C SER A 254 -0.53 -10.95 -14.30
N ASN A 255 -0.24 -12.13 -14.85
CA ASN A 255 -0.59 -13.44 -14.27
C ASN A 255 0.55 -14.10 -13.48
N SER A 256 1.67 -13.40 -13.24
CA SER A 256 2.80 -13.94 -12.48
C SER A 256 2.64 -13.62 -10.99
N PRO A 257 2.45 -14.61 -10.11
CA PRO A 257 2.32 -14.37 -8.67
C PRO A 257 3.55 -13.68 -8.07
N ALA A 258 4.75 -13.97 -8.59
CA ALA A 258 5.97 -13.34 -8.13
C ALA A 258 6.05 -11.84 -8.50
N HIS A 259 5.63 -11.45 -9.72
CA HIS A 259 5.56 -10.04 -10.11
C HIS A 259 4.51 -9.30 -9.27
N ARG A 260 3.34 -9.92 -9.07
CA ARG A 260 2.27 -9.36 -8.22
C ARG A 260 2.71 -9.21 -6.77
N ALA A 261 3.43 -10.18 -6.22
CA ALA A 261 3.95 -10.11 -4.85
C ALA A 261 5.06 -9.05 -4.73
N ALA A 262 5.93 -8.89 -5.72
CA ALA A 262 6.97 -7.86 -5.75
C ALA A 262 6.40 -6.43 -5.79
N ALA A 263 5.15 -6.26 -6.25
CA ALA A 263 4.43 -4.98 -6.22
C ALA A 263 4.38 -4.37 -4.81
N ILE A 264 4.43 -5.19 -3.77
CA ILE A 264 4.42 -4.76 -2.37
C ILE A 264 5.62 -3.86 -2.01
N PHE A 265 6.79 -4.03 -2.64
CA PHE A 265 7.92 -3.11 -2.43
C PHE A 265 7.57 -1.67 -2.81
N GLY A 266 6.79 -1.50 -3.87
CA GLY A 266 6.20 -0.23 -4.26
C GLY A 266 4.72 -0.20 -3.92
N HIS A 267 4.32 -0.48 -2.67
CA HIS A 267 2.91 -0.64 -2.26
C HIS A 267 1.94 0.44 -2.82
N LEU A 268 2.41 1.67 -3.00
CA LEU A 268 1.69 2.82 -3.56
C LEU A 268 1.93 3.04 -5.07
N GLY A 269 2.42 2.04 -5.78
CA GLY A 269 2.72 2.11 -7.20
C GLY A 269 1.44 2.21 -8.03
N LEU A 270 1.50 2.99 -9.10
CA LEU A 270 0.40 3.09 -10.04
C LEU A 270 0.46 1.99 -11.11
N PRO A 271 -0.68 1.66 -11.74
CA PRO A 271 -0.69 0.91 -13.00
C PRO A 271 0.24 1.53 -14.06
N ALA A 272 0.76 0.69 -14.95
CA ALA A 272 1.83 1.05 -15.88
C ALA A 272 1.43 2.16 -16.87
N GLU A 273 0.14 2.30 -17.15
CA GLU A 273 -0.41 3.38 -17.98
C GLU A 273 -0.25 4.79 -17.38
N HIS A 274 -0.09 4.89 -16.05
CA HIS A 274 0.16 6.16 -15.36
C HIS A 274 1.64 6.38 -15.08
N ALA A 275 2.36 5.32 -14.69
CA ALA A 275 3.77 5.41 -14.32
C ALA A 275 4.50 4.09 -14.59
N ILE A 276 5.66 4.20 -15.23
CA ILE A 276 6.62 3.10 -15.39
C ILE A 276 7.74 3.26 -14.38
N TYR A 277 7.94 2.25 -13.54
CA TYR A 277 9.02 2.21 -12.54
C TYR A 277 10.09 1.24 -13.00
N PHE A 278 11.36 1.63 -12.84
CA PHE A 278 12.51 0.78 -13.11
C PHE A 278 13.23 0.48 -11.79
N PRO A 279 13.32 -0.79 -11.38
CA PRO A 279 14.04 -1.14 -10.17
C PRO A 279 15.54 -0.93 -10.41
N ASN A 280 16.14 -0.04 -9.63
CA ASN A 280 17.58 0.21 -9.63
C ASN A 280 18.08 -0.01 -8.21
N PHE A 281 18.68 -1.18 -7.98
CA PHE A 281 19.22 -1.56 -6.68
C PHE A 281 20.69 -1.15 -6.63
N VAL A 282 21.03 -0.24 -5.73
CA VAL A 282 22.40 0.25 -5.52
C VAL A 282 22.78 0.18 -4.05
N ASN A 283 24.04 -0.11 -3.78
CA ASN A 283 24.59 -0.09 -2.43
C ASN A 283 24.91 1.35 -1.97
N CYS A 284 25.37 1.52 -0.74
CA CYS A 284 25.72 2.83 -0.17
C CYS A 284 26.86 3.54 -0.93
N GLU A 285 27.69 2.80 -1.65
CA GLU A 285 28.76 3.32 -2.51
C GLU A 285 28.27 3.68 -3.93
N GLY A 286 26.99 3.46 -4.24
CA GLY A 286 26.40 3.71 -5.55
C GLY A 286 26.69 2.64 -6.60
N ASN A 287 27.23 1.48 -6.20
CA ASN A 287 27.43 0.34 -7.10
C ASN A 287 26.12 -0.45 -7.22
N PRO A 288 25.81 -1.02 -8.40
CA PRO A 288 24.73 -1.98 -8.54
C PRO A 288 24.86 -3.13 -7.54
N LEU A 289 23.74 -3.52 -6.91
CA LEU A 289 23.62 -4.73 -6.10
C LEU A 289 23.60 -5.99 -6.98
#